data_AF-A0A5E5QIB1-F1
#
_entry.id   AF-A0A5E5QIB1-F1
#
_cell.length_a   1.000
_cell.length_b   1.000
_cell.length_c   1.000
_cell.angle_alpha   90.00
_cell.angle_beta   90.00
_cell.angle_gamma   90.00
#
_symmetry.space_group_name_H-M   'P 1'
#
loop_
_entity.id
_entity.type
_entity.pdbx_description
1 polymer ?
#
loop_
_entity_poly.entity_id
_entity_poly.type
_entity_poly.pdbx_seq_one_letter_code
_entity_poly.pdbx_strand_id
1 'polypeptide(L)'
;DHLPERAEALGLLNKALFNNKCDGEIERIQLHYLDGKIHVDFYLPLSCLETDKSGNKILKKLQQTIADLKYFGKIRIYFGSD
;
A
#
# COMPACT_ATOMS: atom_id res chain seq x y z
N ASP A 1 12.72 -19.69 4.41
CA ASP A 1 11.58 -18.90 3.91
C ASP A 1 12.05 -17.97 2.80
N HIS A 2 11.51 -18.14 1.59
CA HIS A 2 11.75 -17.22 0.47
C HIS A 2 10.66 -16.14 0.45
N LEU A 3 11.03 -14.92 0.07
CA LEU A 3 10.07 -13.85 -0.16
C LEU A 3 9.23 -14.14 -1.42
N PRO A 4 7.96 -13.72 -1.45
CA PRO A 4 7.13 -13.92 -2.62
C PRO A 4 7.64 -13.11 -3.82
N GLU A 5 7.50 -13.71 -5.01
CA GLU A 5 7.84 -13.04 -6.27
C GLU A 5 6.96 -11.81 -6.50
N ARG A 6 7.42 -10.89 -7.36
CA ARG A 6 6.76 -9.58 -7.59
C ARG A 6 5.25 -9.71 -7.85
N ALA A 7 4.87 -10.64 -8.73
CA ALA A 7 3.46 -10.83 -9.09
C ALA A 7 2.62 -11.33 -7.90
N GLU A 8 3.18 -12.22 -7.07
CA GLU A 8 2.52 -12.75 -5.88
C GLU A 8 2.38 -11.66 -4.81
N ALA A 9 3.45 -10.90 -4.54
CA ALA A 9 3.43 -9.78 -3.61
C ALA A 9 2.37 -8.73 -3.99
N LEU A 10 2.29 -8.36 -5.27
CA LEU A 10 1.25 -7.46 -5.77
C LEU A 10 -0.15 -8.06 -5.65
N GLY A 11 -0.30 -9.37 -5.89
CA GLY A 11 -1.58 -10.07 -5.70
C GLY A 11 -2.05 -10.05 -4.24
N LEU A 12 -1.14 -10.24 -3.29
CA LEU A 12 -1.42 -10.13 -1.86
C LEU A 12 -1.84 -8.71 -1.48
N LEU A 13 -1.11 -7.70 -1.95
CA LEU A 13 -1.46 -6.29 -1.73
C LEU A 13 -2.84 -5.97 -2.32
N ASN A 14 -3.08 -6.25 -3.60
CA ASN A 14 -4.37 -5.96 -4.23
C ASN A 14 -5.56 -6.61 -3.49
N LYS A 15 -5.42 -7.86 -3.03
CA LYS A 15 -6.45 -8.53 -2.23
C LYS A 15 -6.66 -7.88 -0.87
N ALA A 16 -5.58 -7.53 -0.19
CA ALA A 16 -5.64 -6.94 1.14
C ALA A 16 -6.21 -5.51 1.09
N LEU A 17 -5.92 -4.80 0.00
CA LEU A 17 -6.35 -3.44 -0.24
C LEU A 17 -7.80 -3.36 -0.69
N PHE A 18 -8.30 -4.36 -1.43
CA PHE A 18 -9.70 -4.43 -1.89
C PHE A 18 -10.70 -4.06 -0.78
N ASN A 19 -11.53 -3.04 -1.02
CA ASN A 19 -12.61 -2.49 -0.18
C ASN A 19 -12.26 -1.30 0.77
N ASN A 20 -11.17 -0.55 0.55
CA ASN A 20 -10.97 0.82 1.03
C ASN A 20 -11.40 1.90 0.03
N LYS A 21 -11.88 3.02 0.59
CA LYS A 21 -11.98 4.28 -0.17
C LYS A 21 -10.56 4.65 -0.61
N CYS A 22 -10.35 4.81 -1.92
CA CYS A 22 -9.08 4.99 -2.65
C CYS A 22 -8.41 3.76 -3.30
N ASP A 23 -8.98 2.55 -3.21
CA ASP A 23 -8.35 1.38 -3.85
C ASP A 23 -8.35 1.41 -5.38
N GLY A 24 -9.34 2.10 -5.95
CA GLY A 24 -9.43 2.31 -7.39
C GLY A 24 -8.52 3.44 -7.91
N GLU A 25 -7.79 4.08 -7.00
CA GLU A 25 -7.00 5.28 -7.24
C GLU A 25 -5.51 5.06 -6.93
N ILE A 26 -5.05 3.83 -6.64
CA ILE A 26 -3.61 3.58 -6.53
C ILE A 26 -2.99 3.66 -7.93
N GLU A 27 -2.29 4.76 -8.19
CA GLU A 27 -1.61 5.03 -9.45
C GLU A 27 -0.40 4.11 -9.63
N ARG A 28 0.34 3.88 -8.53
CA ARG A 28 1.56 3.06 -8.56
C ARG A 28 1.85 2.40 -7.23
N ILE A 29 2.36 1.17 -7.32
CA ILE A 29 2.94 0.41 -6.20
C ILE A 29 4.40 0.11 -6.53
N GLN A 30 5.31 0.52 -5.66
CA GLN A 30 6.73 0.18 -5.75
C GLN A 30 7.13 -0.75 -4.61
N LEU A 31 7.76 -1.87 -4.98
CA LEU A 31 8.22 -2.89 -4.05
C LEU A 31 9.74 -2.79 -3.89
N HIS A 32 10.21 -2.82 -2.64
CA HIS A 32 11.61 -2.83 -2.30
C HIS A 32 11.93 -4.07 -1.46
N TYR A 33 12.73 -4.97 -2.02
CA TYR A 33 13.15 -6.23 -1.39
C TYR A 33 14.45 -6.00 -0.63
N LEU A 34 14.36 -5.79 0.69
CA LEU A 34 15.51 -5.55 1.57
C LEU A 34 15.23 -6.07 2.97
N ASP A 35 16.29 -6.44 3.71
CA ASP A 35 16.21 -6.93 5.09
C ASP A 35 15.25 -8.13 5.31
N GLY A 36 15.13 -9.00 4.31
CA GLY A 36 14.23 -10.17 4.38
C GLY A 36 12.74 -9.78 4.44
N LYS A 37 12.40 -8.58 3.97
CA LYS A 37 11.04 -8.04 3.92
C LYS A 37 10.78 -7.35 2.58
N ILE A 38 9.50 -7.15 2.30
CA ILE A 38 9.04 -6.33 1.18
C ILE A 38 8.53 -5.00 1.76
N HIS A 39 9.27 -3.93 1.49
CA HIS A 39 8.85 -2.57 1.80
C HIS A 39 8.07 -2.01 0.62
N VAL A 40 7.05 -1.21 0.91
CA VAL A 40 6.08 -0.78 -0.12
C VAL A 40 5.91 0.72 -0.10
N ASP A 41 6.05 1.34 -1.26
CA ASP A 41 5.66 2.73 -1.47
C ASP A 41 4.39 2.75 -2.34
N PHE A 42 3.33 3.36 -1.81
CA PHE A 42 2.07 3.61 -2.53
C PHE A 42 2.04 5.04 -3.03
N TYR A 43 1.60 5.22 -4.27
CA TYR A 43 1.33 6.52 -4.87
C TYR A 43 -0.18 6.63 -5.11
N LEU A 44 -0.77 7.67 -4.51
CA LEU A 44 -2.20 7.97 -4.56
C LEU A 44 -2.40 9.40 -5.11
N PRO A 45 -3.51 9.68 -5.79
CA PRO A 45 -3.85 11.02 -6.24
C PRO A 45 -4.19 11.94 -5.07
N LEU A 46 -4.04 13.25 -5.28
CA LEU A 46 -4.45 14.27 -4.31
C LEU A 46 -5.95 14.22 -3.96
N SER A 47 -6.82 13.69 -4.84
CA SER A 47 -8.26 13.47 -4.57
C SER A 47 -8.50 12.63 -3.31
N CYS A 48 -7.57 11.73 -2.97
CA CYS A 48 -7.61 10.93 -1.75
C CYS A 48 -7.37 11.72 -0.45
N LEU A 49 -6.95 12.99 -0.54
CA LEU A 49 -6.83 13.91 0.60
C LEU A 49 -8.10 14.76 0.79
N GLU A 50 -8.82 15.08 -0.28
CA GLU A 50 -9.91 16.07 -0.28
C GLU A 50 -11.19 15.59 0.43
N THR A 51 -11.38 14.28 0.54
CA THR A 51 -12.54 13.71 1.23
C THR A 51 -12.32 13.69 2.75
N ASP A 52 -12.48 14.85 3.39
CA ASP A 52 -12.94 14.96 4.79
C ASP A 52 -12.09 14.19 5.85
N LYS A 53 -10.89 14.71 6.17
CA LYS A 53 -9.96 14.14 7.20
C LYS A 53 -9.64 12.64 7.01
N SER A 54 -9.87 12.08 5.82
CA SER A 54 -9.73 10.65 5.53
C SER A 54 -8.32 10.21 5.19
N GLY A 55 -7.42 11.10 4.78
CA GLY A 55 -6.03 10.77 4.49
C GLY A 55 -5.34 10.01 5.64
N ASN A 56 -5.54 10.45 6.89
CA ASN A 56 -5.04 9.75 8.07
C ASN A 56 -5.74 8.40 8.33
N LYS A 57 -7.03 8.28 7.99
CA LYS A 57 -7.78 7.02 8.14
C LYS A 57 -7.38 6.00 7.08
N ILE A 58 -7.18 6.44 5.85
CA ILE A 58 -6.67 5.65 4.71
C ILE A 58 -5.25 5.18 5.04
N LEU A 59 -4.36 6.09 5.43
CA LEU A 59 -3.00 5.76 5.87
C LEU A 59 -3.01 4.70 6.99
N LYS A 60 -3.81 4.91 8.04
CA LYS A 60 -3.89 3.97 9.16
C LYS A 60 -4.43 2.61 8.74
N LYS A 61 -5.45 2.58 7.88
CA LYS A 61 -6.05 1.32 7.40
C LYS A 61 -5.07 0.55 6.51
N LEU A 62 -4.40 1.23 5.58
CA LEU A 62 -3.37 0.64 4.72
C LEU A 62 -2.19 0.08 5.54
N GLN A 63 -1.75 0.85 6.54
CA GLN A 63 -0.70 0.40 7.46
C GLN A 63 -1.13 -0.82 8.27
N GLN A 64 -2.37 -0.86 8.78
CA GLN A 64 -2.91 -1.99 9.53
C GLN A 64 -3.03 -3.25 8.65
N THR A 65 -3.68 -3.12 7.49
CA THR A 65 -3.89 -4.20 6.53
C THR A 65 -2.59 -4.90 6.14
N ILE A 66 -1.51 -4.13 5.94
CA ILE A 66 -0.23 -4.68 5.49
C ILE A 66 0.64 -5.13 6.69
N ALA A 67 0.50 -4.53 7.87
CA ALA A 67 1.17 -5.00 9.09
C ALA A 67 0.79 -6.45 9.43
N ASP A 68 -0.41 -6.88 9.06
CA ASP A 68 -0.89 -8.26 9.24
C ASP A 68 -0.28 -9.26 8.23
N LEU A 69 0.43 -8.78 7.21
CA LEU A 69 1.04 -9.62 6.17
C LEU A 69 2.49 -9.99 6.52
N LYS A 70 2.74 -11.29 6.78
CA LYS A 70 4.04 -11.86 7.22
C LYS A 70 5.27 -11.32 6.46
N TYR A 71 5.16 -11.12 5.14
CA TYR A 71 6.30 -10.78 4.28
C TYR A 71 6.59 -9.29 4.17
N PHE A 72 5.68 -8.43 4.62
CA PHE A 72 5.78 -6.99 4.42
C PHE A 72 6.41 -6.29 5.61
N GLY A 73 7.09 -5.18 5.31
CA GLY A 73 7.82 -4.36 6.27
C GLY A 73 7.24 -2.95 6.38
N LYS A 74 8.09 -1.95 6.14
CA LYS A 74 7.69 -0.53 6.18
C LYS A 74 6.85 -0.18 4.96
N ILE A 75 5.88 0.71 5.18
CA ILE A 75 5.02 1.26 4.14
C ILE A 75 5.16 2.76 4.14
N ARG A 76 5.24 3.35 2.95
CA ARG A 76 5.12 4.79 2.74
C ARG A 76 4.00 5.07 1.77
N ILE A 77 3.36 6.22 1.95
CA ILE A 77 2.29 6.68 1.09
C ILE A 77 2.64 8.09 0.64
N TYR A 78 2.61 8.28 -0.66
CA TYR A 78 2.86 9.54 -1.32
C TYR A 78 1.57 9.98 -1.99
N PHE A 79 1.25 11.25 -1.85
CA PHE A 79 0.12 11.88 -2.53
C PHE A 79 0.68 12.87 -3.54
N GLY A 80 0.21 12.79 -4.79
CA GLY A 80 0.68 13.65 -5.87
C GLY A 80 -0.39 13.81 -6.94
N SER A 81 -0.16 14.76 -7.83
CA SER A 81 -0.73 14.77 -9.18
C SER A 81 0.41 14.39 -10.10
N ASP A 82 0.20 13.42 -11.01
CA ASP A 82 1.14 13.11 -12.09
C ASP A 82 1.64 14.39 -12.81
#